data_AF-A0A945HHW9-F1
#
_entry.id   AF-A0A945HHW9-F1
#
_cell.length_a   1.000
_cell.length_b   1.000
_cell.length_c   1.000
_cell.angle_alpha   90.00
_cell.angle_beta   90.00
_cell.angle_gamma   90.00
#
_symmetry.space_group_name_H-M   'P 1'
#
loop_
_entity.id
_entity.type
_entity.pdbx_description
1 polymer ?
#
loop_
_entity_poly.entity_id
_entity_poly.type
_entity_poly.pdbx_seq_one_letter_code
_entity_poly.pdbx_strand_id
1 'polypeptide(L)'
;MPRIGILTVDLEGLLELHRLNIETKVIYLNLKEEERVQRMTLRGDTKTQILNRISLDREKIVHPKIDFPVMEIIGGTIAENATKIKNFAT
;
A
#
# COMPACT_ATOMS: atom_id res chain seq x y z
N MET A 1 -4.88 21.90 -16.02
CA MET A 1 -4.96 20.59 -15.33
C MET A 1 -3.96 20.61 -14.18
N PRO A 2 -4.34 20.19 -12.96
CA PRO A 2 -3.37 19.98 -11.89
C PRO A 2 -2.32 18.94 -12.33
N ARG A 3 -1.04 19.17 -12.01
CA ARG A 3 0.02 18.19 -12.25
C ARG A 3 0.01 17.18 -11.11
N ILE A 4 -0.18 15.90 -11.43
CA ILE A 4 -0.13 14.81 -10.47
C ILE A 4 1.32 14.31 -10.38
N GLY A 5 1.89 14.31 -9.17
CA GLY A 5 3.16 13.65 -8.87
C GLY A 5 2.92 12.22 -8.39
N ILE A 6 3.71 11.26 -8.87
CA ILE A 6 3.68 9.87 -8.38
C ILE A 6 4.94 9.66 -7.54
N LEU A 7 4.76 9.28 -6.28
CA LEU A 7 5.84 9.05 -5.33
C LEU A 7 5.68 7.66 -4.71
N THR A 8 6.80 6.96 -4.51
CA THR A 8 6.86 5.76 -3.68
C THR A 8 7.50 6.17 -2.36
N VAL A 9 6.73 6.11 -1.28
CA VAL A 9 7.16 6.52 0.06
C VAL A 9 6.82 5.44 1.08
N ASP A 10 7.55 5.42 2.18
CA ASP A 10 7.15 4.69 3.37
C ASP A 10 6.20 5.53 4.24
N LEU A 11 5.87 5.04 5.44
CA LEU A 11 4.97 5.74 6.36
C LEU A 11 5.53 7.10 6.79
N GLU A 12 6.83 7.20 7.05
CA GLU A 12 7.47 8.45 7.46
C GLU A 12 7.39 9.49 6.33
N GLY A 13 7.70 9.09 5.09
CA GLY A 13 7.57 9.97 3.93
C GLY A 13 6.12 10.41 3.70
N LEU A 14 5.14 9.54 3.92
CA LEU A 14 3.73 9.90 3.82
C LEU A 14 3.30 10.92 4.89
N LEU A 15 3.74 10.74 6.14
CA LEU A 15 3.45 11.67 7.22
C LEU A 15 4.10 13.05 6.98
N GLU A 16 5.28 13.09 6.37
CA GLU A 16 5.91 14.36 6.00
C GLU A 16 5.12 15.09 4.90
N LEU A 17 4.60 14.39 3.89
CA LEU A 17 3.72 14.99 2.88
C LEU A 17 2.47 15.63 3.51
N HIS A 18 1.88 14.95 4.51
CA HIS A 18 0.75 15.48 5.28
C HIS A 18 1.13 16.71 6.10
N ARG A 19 2.29 16.67 6.77
CA ARG A 19 2.82 17.81 7.54
C ARG A 19 3.05 19.05 6.67
N LEU A 20 3.43 18.84 5.40
CA LEU A 20 3.61 19.88 4.40
C LEU A 20 2.29 20.35 3.74
N ASN A 21 1.12 19.87 4.21
CA ASN A 21 -0.20 20.15 3.66
C ASN A 21 -0.30 19.85 2.14
N ILE A 22 0.39 18.81 1.67
CA ILE A 22 0.30 18.36 0.28
C ILE A 22 -0.89 17.41 0.17
N GLU A 23 -1.86 17.76 -0.69
CA GLU A 23 -2.98 16.87 -0.99
C GLU A 23 -2.46 15.53 -1.55
N THR A 24 -2.71 14.46 -0.82
CA THR A 24 -2.14 13.14 -1.10
C THR A 24 -3.24 12.08 -1.11
N LYS A 25 -3.31 11.31 -2.19
CA LYS A 25 -4.10 10.07 -2.30
C LYS A 25 -3.14 8.89 -2.19
N VAL A 26 -3.47 7.89 -1.38
CA VAL A 26 -2.60 6.75 -1.11
C VAL A 26 -3.12 5.51 -1.81
N ILE A 27 -2.23 4.76 -2.47
CA ILE A 27 -2.57 3.50 -3.15
C ILE A 27 -1.70 2.39 -2.55
N TYR A 28 -2.34 1.39 -1.95
CA TYR A 28 -1.69 0.16 -1.51
C TYR A 28 -1.93 -0.95 -2.52
N LEU A 29 -0.85 -1.45 -3.11
CA LEU A 29 -0.86 -2.69 -3.87
C LEU A 29 -0.59 -3.84 -2.89
N ASN A 30 -1.59 -4.66 -2.67
CA ASN A 30 -1.55 -5.70 -1.66
C ASN A 30 -1.80 -7.09 -2.26
N LEU A 31 -1.28 -8.12 -1.60
CA LEU A 31 -1.60 -9.51 -1.88
C LEU A 31 -2.51 -10.03 -0.78
N LYS A 32 -3.35 -11.02 -1.13
CA LYS A 32 -4.09 -11.78 -0.12
C LYS A 32 -3.12 -12.35 0.91
N GLU A 33 -3.54 -12.36 2.17
CA GLU A 33 -2.67 -12.78 3.27
C GLU A 33 -2.20 -14.21 3.08
N GLU A 34 -3.06 -15.11 2.58
CA GLU A 34 -2.71 -16.51 2.33
C GLU A 34 -1.61 -16.63 1.25
N GLU A 35 -1.73 -15.88 0.15
CA GLU A 35 -0.73 -15.86 -0.92
C GLU A 35 0.61 -15.31 -0.41
N ARG A 36 0.58 -14.34 0.50
CA ARG A 36 1.78 -13.75 1.10
C ARG A 36 2.48 -14.76 2.01
N VAL A 37 1.73 -15.41 2.90
CA VAL A 37 2.24 -16.49 3.77
C VAL A 37 2.86 -17.58 2.91
N GLN A 38 2.20 -17.98 1.83
CA GLN A 38 2.69 -19.01 0.92
C GLN A 38 4.03 -18.58 0.27
N ARG A 39 4.12 -17.37 -0.29
CA ARG A 39 5.35 -16.87 -0.92
C ARG A 39 6.52 -16.76 0.06
N MET A 40 6.26 -16.29 1.28
CA MET A 40 7.28 -16.18 2.33
C MET A 40 7.74 -17.56 2.81
N THR A 41 6.82 -18.50 2.94
CA THR A 41 7.14 -19.90 3.28
C THR A 41 8.02 -20.52 2.18
N LEU A 42 7.68 -20.32 0.90
CA LEU A 42 8.49 -20.79 -0.24
C LEU A 42 9.88 -20.16 -0.30
N ARG A 43 10.05 -18.93 0.22
CA ARG A 43 11.35 -18.27 0.35
C ARG A 43 12.22 -18.86 1.47
N GLY A 44 11.63 -19.64 2.38
CA GLY A 44 12.30 -20.19 3.56
C GLY A 44 12.19 -19.33 4.81
N ASP A 45 11.26 -18.38 4.86
CA ASP A 45 11.04 -17.57 6.07
C ASP A 45 10.48 -18.42 7.21
N THR A 46 10.92 -18.15 8.43
CA THR A 46 10.37 -18.77 9.63
C THR A 46 8.98 -18.25 9.96
N LYS A 47 8.17 -19.05 10.68
CA LYS A 47 6.84 -18.64 11.14
C LYS A 47 6.84 -17.29 11.87
N THR A 48 7.85 -17.04 12.71
CA THR A 48 7.99 -15.76 13.45
C THR A 48 8.26 -14.59 12.50
N GLN A 49 9.12 -14.77 11.50
CA GLN A 49 9.38 -13.73 10.49
C GLN A 49 8.13 -13.41 9.66
N ILE A 50 7.35 -14.43 9.31
CA ILE A 50 6.09 -14.27 8.59
C ILE A 50 5.09 -13.45 9.40
N LEU A 51 4.85 -13.84 10.66
CA LEU A 51 3.93 -13.13 11.55
C LEU A 51 4.35 -11.68 11.78
N ASN A 52 5.64 -11.44 12.04
CA ASN A 52 6.16 -10.08 12.24
C ASN A 52 5.96 -9.23 10.99
N ARG A 53 6.21 -9.77 9.79
CA ARG A 53 6.03 -9.04 8.53
C ARG A 53 4.56 -8.69 8.27
N ILE A 54 3.65 -9.65 8.50
CA ILE A 54 2.21 -9.42 8.35
C ILE A 54 1.73 -8.35 9.32
N SER A 55 2.17 -8.39 10.58
CA SER A 55 1.81 -7.38 11.58
C SER A 55 2.28 -5.98 11.16
N LEU A 56 3.54 -5.85 10.75
CA LEU A 56 4.11 -4.57 10.30
C LEU A 56 3.39 -4.03 9.04
N ASP A 57 3.06 -4.90 8.09
CA ASP A 57 2.33 -4.49 6.89
C ASP A 57 0.90 -4.00 7.24
N ARG A 58 0.23 -4.64 8.21
CA ARG A 58 -1.09 -4.19 8.69
C ARG A 58 -1.02 -2.80 9.31
N GLU A 59 -0.04 -2.53 10.17
CA GLU A 59 0.14 -1.20 10.79
C GLU A 59 0.37 -0.11 9.73
N LYS A 60 1.17 -0.40 8.71
CA LYS A 60 1.44 0.52 7.59
C LYS A 60 0.20 0.87 6.76
N ILE A 61 -0.82 0.01 6.75
CA ILE A 61 -2.07 0.23 6.02
C ILE A 61 -3.11 0.92 6.91
N VAL A 62 -3.17 0.56 8.19
CA VAL A 62 -4.19 1.06 9.12
C VAL A 62 -3.99 2.54 9.45
N HIS A 63 -2.75 2.97 9.74
CA HIS A 63 -2.49 4.37 10.09
C HIS A 63 -2.90 5.35 8.99
N PRO A 64 -2.53 5.12 7.71
CA PRO A 64 -2.89 6.05 6.63
C PRO A 64 -4.38 6.12 6.29
N LYS A 65 -5.18 5.11 6.65
CA LYS A 65 -6.64 5.14 6.43
C LYS A 65 -7.35 6.17 7.31
N ILE A 66 -6.70 6.66 8.36
CA ILE A 66 -7.29 7.65 9.27
C ILE A 66 -7.20 9.06 8.67
N ASP A 67 -6.06 9.39 8.07
CA ASP A 67 -5.73 10.77 7.68
C ASP A 67 -5.75 11.01 6.15
N PHE A 68 -5.86 9.95 5.35
CA PHE A 68 -5.76 10.04 3.89
C PHE A 68 -6.88 9.28 3.16
N PRO A 69 -7.26 9.73 1.95
CA PRO A 69 -7.99 8.88 1.01
C PRO A 69 -7.11 7.71 0.56
N VAL A 70 -7.50 6.49 0.92
CA VAL A 70 -6.73 5.27 0.61
C VAL A 70 -7.51 4.36 -0.35
N MET A 71 -6.83 3.90 -1.41
CA MET A 71 -7.26 2.78 -2.23
C MET A 71 -6.37 1.57 -1.96
N GLU A 72 -6.99 0.45 -1.59
CA GLU A 72 -6.31 -0.85 -1.47
C GLU A 72 -6.69 -1.74 -2.65
N ILE A 73 -5.70 -2.19 -3.41
CA ILE A 73 -5.86 -3.06 -4.56
C ILE A 73 -5.29 -4.43 -4.21
N ILE A 74 -6.15 -5.45 -4.16
CA ILE A 74 -5.77 -6.83 -3.83
C ILE A 74 -5.92 -7.71 -5.08
N GLY A 75 -4.82 -8.26 -5.57
CA GLY A 75 -4.82 -9.14 -6.75
C GLY A 75 -5.21 -8.42 -8.06
N GLY A 76 -5.68 -9.19 -9.05
CA GLY A 76 -6.06 -8.69 -10.38
C GLY A 76 -4.90 -8.61 -11.38
N THR A 77 -5.23 -8.38 -12.65
CA THR A 77 -4.23 -8.17 -13.70
C THR A 77 -3.66 -6.74 -13.64
N ILE A 78 -2.48 -6.55 -14.25
CA ILE A 78 -1.85 -5.23 -14.36
C ILE A 78 -2.80 -4.22 -15.04
N ALA A 79 -3.50 -4.64 -16.09
CA ALA A 79 -4.41 -3.78 -16.84
C ALA A 79 -5.64 -3.33 -16.01
N GLU A 80 -6.25 -4.26 -15.26
CA GLU A 80 -7.34 -3.95 -14.35
C GLU A 80 -6.90 -2.98 -13.25
N ASN A 81 -5.72 -3.22 -12.68
CA ASN A 81 -5.19 -2.41 -11.60
C ASN A 81 -4.81 -1.00 -12.09
N ALA A 82 -4.21 -0.88 -13.27
CA ALA A 82 -3.93 0.42 -13.89
C ALA A 82 -5.22 1.24 -14.12
N THR A 83 -6.31 0.58 -14.51
CA THR A 83 -7.62 1.22 -14.71
C THR A 83 -8.18 1.74 -13.39
N LYS A 84 -8.13 0.95 -12.32
CA LYS A 84 -8.56 1.36 -10.97
C LYS A 84 -7.76 2.57 -10.46
N ILE A 85 -6.43 2.52 -10.62
CA ILE A 85 -5.53 3.62 -10.21
C ILE A 85 -5.86 4.90 -10.96
N LYS A 86 -6.08 4.83 -12.28
CA LYS A 86 -6.40 5.99 -13.09
C LYS A 86 -7.68 6.68 -12.62
N ASN A 87 -8.73 5.91 -12.35
CA ASN A 87 -10.02 6.44 -11.91
C ASN A 87 -9.96 7.05 -10.49
N PHE A 88 -9.07 6.55 -9.64
CA PHE A 88 -8.85 7.09 -8.30
C PHE A 88 -8.01 8.37 -8.29
N ALA A 89 -7.04 8.48 -9.22
CA ALA A 89 -6.15 9.62 -9.31
C ALA A 89 -6.82 10.85 -9.93
N THR A 90 -7.81 10.66 -10.80
CA THR A 90 -8.69 11.72 -11.33
C THR A 90 -9.61 12.32 -10.29
#